data_AF-A0A4Q7DYC2-F1
#
_entry.id   AF-A0A4Q7DYC2-F1
#
_cell.length_a   1.000
_cell.length_b   1.000
_cell.length_c   1.000
_cell.angle_alpha   90.00
_cell.angle_beta   90.00
_cell.angle_gamma   90.00
#
_symmetry.space_group_name_H-M   'P 1'
#
loop_
_entity.id
_entity.type
_entity.pdbx_description
1 polymer ?
#
loop_
_entity_poly.entity_id
_entity_poly.type
_entity_poly.pdbx_seq_one_letter_code
_entity_poly.pdbx_strand_id
1 'polypeptide(L)'
;DSFGADDSFGADDSFGADDSFGADDSFGADDSFGADDSQISDRNFIPFPTKSDFYQKGVMIIQSDANQHNGATDNAFQDYLKVCVKTLDGMIIGSSTPDFNYMEQDAFIVKGQYKVKHGVIRMGIRFGARQKAERYVIGKLDLDGYEFHGTRKVGKTTSSVRMSFQGEQAYYDNLCDESLGR
;
A
#
# COMPACT_ATOMS: atom_id res chain seq x y z
N ASP A 1 -25.92 64.73 -29.80
CA ASP A 1 -25.06 63.85 -29.00
C ASP A 1 -24.83 62.51 -29.68
N SER A 2 -23.63 61.97 -29.46
CA SER A 2 -23.09 60.65 -29.83
C SER A 2 -23.14 60.16 -31.30
N PHE A 3 -21.95 60.07 -31.89
CA PHE A 3 -21.51 59.03 -32.84
C PHE A 3 -21.53 57.65 -32.12
N GLY A 4 -21.38 56.44 -32.68
CA GLY A 4 -20.99 55.90 -34.00
C GLY A 4 -20.39 54.49 -33.73
N ALA A 5 -20.32 53.51 -34.63
CA ALA A 5 -20.73 53.40 -36.04
C ALA A 5 -21.08 51.91 -36.36
N ASP A 6 -21.02 51.50 -37.63
CA ASP A 6 -21.15 50.11 -38.13
C ASP A 6 -19.82 49.76 -38.85
N ASP A 7 -19.24 48.57 -38.67
CA ASP A 7 -18.09 48.10 -39.46
C ASP A 7 -17.87 46.58 -39.39
N SER A 8 -17.20 46.00 -40.40
CA SER A 8 -17.39 44.61 -40.80
C SER A 8 -16.13 43.90 -41.33
N PHE A 9 -16.07 42.57 -41.16
CA PHE A 9 -15.21 41.56 -41.83
C PHE A 9 -13.66 41.58 -41.72
N GLY A 10 -13.08 40.37 -41.73
CA GLY A 10 -11.67 40.06 -41.98
C GLY A 10 -10.94 39.40 -40.78
N ALA A 11 -10.08 38.39 -40.94
CA ALA A 11 -9.71 37.58 -42.11
C ALA A 11 -9.09 36.23 -41.65
N ASP A 12 -8.80 35.32 -42.60
CA ASP A 12 -8.28 33.96 -42.36
C ASP A 12 -6.83 33.88 -41.80
N ASP A 13 -6.54 32.69 -41.26
CA ASP A 13 -5.26 31.97 -41.19
C ASP A 13 -3.98 32.63 -40.64
N SER A 14 -3.41 31.97 -39.63
CA SER A 14 -1.96 31.66 -39.59
C SER A 14 -1.68 30.46 -38.68
N PHE A 15 -1.27 29.33 -39.27
CA PHE A 15 -0.44 28.33 -38.59
C PHE A 15 1.01 28.82 -38.62
N GLY A 16 1.63 29.00 -37.45
CA GLY A 16 2.98 29.56 -37.34
C GLY A 16 3.72 29.10 -36.08
N ALA A 17 4.43 27.99 -36.22
CA ALA A 17 5.71 27.59 -35.60
C ALA A 17 6.10 27.98 -34.14
N ASP A 18 6.63 26.94 -33.48
CA ASP A 18 7.76 26.91 -32.53
C ASP A 18 7.62 27.33 -31.05
N ASP A 19 7.93 26.32 -30.22
CA ASP A 19 8.73 26.34 -28.99
C ASP A 19 8.66 27.55 -28.04
N SER A 20 8.00 27.33 -26.89
CA SER A 20 8.59 27.53 -25.56
C SER A 20 7.68 27.02 -24.43
N PHE A 21 7.87 25.76 -24.00
CA PHE A 21 7.52 25.35 -22.63
C PHE A 21 8.80 25.31 -21.78
N GLY A 22 9.22 26.50 -21.36
CA GLY A 22 10.38 26.70 -20.49
C GLY A 22 10.12 27.79 -19.47
N ALA A 23 9.55 27.41 -18.32
CA ALA A 23 9.72 28.07 -17.03
C ALA A 23 9.27 27.11 -15.92
N ASP A 24 10.03 27.04 -14.84
CA ASP A 24 9.70 26.25 -13.66
C ASP A 24 8.36 26.64 -13.03
N ASP A 25 7.64 25.64 -12.53
CA ASP A 25 6.94 25.78 -11.26
C ASP A 25 7.12 24.47 -10.46
N SER A 26 8.27 24.41 -9.79
CA SER A 26 8.66 23.31 -8.91
C SER A 26 7.86 23.38 -7.60
N PHE A 27 6.63 22.88 -7.62
CA PHE A 27 5.86 22.64 -6.40
C PHE A 27 6.25 21.31 -5.76
N GLY A 28 7.43 21.32 -5.13
CA GLY A 28 7.72 20.41 -4.02
C GLY A 28 6.83 20.77 -2.83
N ALA A 29 5.68 20.11 -2.72
CA ALA A 29 4.84 20.11 -1.53
C ALA A 29 4.51 18.65 -1.17
N ASP A 30 4.80 18.28 0.07
CA ASP A 30 4.73 16.93 0.60
C ASP A 30 3.28 16.61 1.01
N ASP A 31 2.43 16.24 0.06
CA ASP A 31 1.04 15.80 0.30
C ASP A 31 0.97 14.36 0.87
N SER A 32 1.90 14.03 1.76
CA SER A 32 1.69 13.01 2.78
C SER A 32 0.71 13.56 3.82
N PHE A 33 -0.59 13.31 3.63
CA PHE A 33 -1.62 13.67 4.61
C PHE A 33 -1.36 12.98 5.96
N GLY A 34 -0.74 13.72 6.89
CA GLY A 34 -0.35 13.22 8.20
C GLY A 34 -0.05 14.33 9.20
N ALA A 35 -1.09 14.95 9.76
CA ALA A 35 -1.04 15.69 11.03
C ALA A 35 -2.45 15.80 11.65
N ASP A 36 -2.50 15.72 12.99
CA ASP A 36 -3.63 15.96 13.92
C ASP A 36 -4.90 15.07 13.80
N ASP A 37 -5.49 14.58 14.90
CA ASP A 37 -5.04 14.55 16.31
C ASP A 37 -5.71 13.39 17.09
N SER A 38 -5.00 12.91 18.12
CA SER A 38 -5.40 12.13 19.31
C SER A 38 -6.30 10.86 19.23
N GLN A 39 -5.91 9.86 20.06
CA GLN A 39 -6.67 8.68 20.52
C GLN A 39 -6.61 7.33 19.73
N ILE A 40 -5.48 6.97 19.13
CA ILE A 40 -5.06 5.54 19.04
C ILE A 40 -3.58 5.41 19.41
N SER A 41 -3.29 5.19 20.70
CA SER A 41 -1.94 4.85 21.18
C SER A 41 -1.53 3.42 20.76
N ASP A 42 -0.29 3.28 20.28
CA ASP A 42 0.52 2.06 20.00
C ASP A 42 0.62 1.52 18.57
N ARG A 43 -0.21 1.89 17.59
CA ARG A 43 -0.12 1.31 16.23
C ARG A 43 -0.09 2.40 15.15
N ASN A 44 1.12 2.79 14.72
CA ASN A 44 1.40 3.76 13.64
C ASN A 44 0.99 3.25 12.25
N PHE A 45 -0.30 3.01 12.03
CA PHE A 45 -0.84 2.58 10.75
C PHE A 45 -1.05 3.78 9.82
N ILE A 46 -0.67 3.60 8.55
CA ILE A 46 -0.83 4.60 7.49
C ILE A 46 -1.49 3.94 6.26
N PRO A 47 -2.05 4.72 5.31
CA PRO A 47 -2.69 4.14 4.14
C PRO A 47 -1.68 3.36 3.30
N PHE A 48 -2.08 2.20 2.76
CA PHE A 48 -1.18 1.44 1.89
C PHE A 48 -0.84 2.27 0.62
N PRO A 49 0.44 2.45 0.26
CA PRO A 49 0.82 3.28 -0.88
C PRO A 49 0.30 2.72 -2.20
N THR A 50 -0.55 3.51 -2.85
CA THR A 50 -1.32 3.07 -4.02
C THR A 50 -0.69 3.46 -5.35
N LYS A 51 0.07 4.56 -5.37
CA LYS A 51 0.85 5.10 -6.48
C LYS A 51 2.03 5.89 -5.89
N SER A 52 3.20 5.78 -6.51
CA SER A 52 4.34 6.66 -6.27
C SER A 52 5.36 6.46 -7.39
N ASP A 53 6.05 7.53 -7.77
CA ASP A 53 7.14 7.49 -8.76
C ASP A 53 8.45 6.92 -8.16
N PHE A 54 8.49 6.79 -6.83
CA PHE A 54 9.60 6.20 -6.08
C PHE A 54 9.16 4.90 -5.39
N TYR A 55 10.12 4.06 -5.01
CA TYR A 55 9.79 2.91 -4.19
C TYR A 55 9.39 3.39 -2.79
N GLN A 56 8.33 2.80 -2.23
CA GLN A 56 7.93 3.02 -0.85
C GLN A 56 8.25 1.79 0.01
N LYS A 57 8.64 2.05 1.25
CA LYS A 57 9.05 1.06 2.26
C LYS A 57 8.02 1.01 3.40
N GLY A 58 7.82 -0.17 3.98
CA GLY A 58 6.96 -0.31 5.17
C GLY A 58 6.82 -1.75 5.63
N VAL A 59 5.98 -1.96 6.64
CA VAL A 59 5.65 -3.28 7.19
C VAL A 59 4.16 -3.54 7.03
N MET A 60 3.79 -4.65 6.39
CA MET A 60 2.42 -5.16 6.47
C MET A 60 2.28 -6.06 7.68
N ILE A 61 1.25 -5.83 8.48
CA ILE A 61 0.80 -6.79 9.50
C ILE A 61 -0.42 -7.48 8.93
N ILE A 62 -0.36 -8.80 8.78
CA ILE A 62 -1.49 -9.62 8.34
C ILE A 62 -1.96 -10.42 9.55
N GLN A 63 -3.24 -10.36 9.84
CA GLN A 63 -3.89 -11.08 10.93
C GLN A 63 -4.91 -12.06 10.35
N SER A 64 -5.12 -13.20 11.01
CA SER A 64 -6.15 -14.17 10.62
C SER A 64 -7.17 -14.40 11.73
N ASP A 65 -8.37 -14.86 11.36
CA ASP A 65 -9.40 -15.30 12.32
C ASP A 65 -8.78 -16.25 13.36
N ALA A 66 -8.83 -15.90 14.64
CA ALA A 66 -8.33 -16.77 15.71
C ALA A 66 -9.31 -17.92 15.96
N ASN A 67 -9.10 -19.04 15.26
CA ASN A 67 -9.85 -20.26 15.51
C ASN A 67 -9.42 -20.92 16.83
N GLN A 68 -10.05 -20.48 17.93
CA GLN A 68 -10.32 -21.26 19.16
C GLN A 68 -9.14 -22.03 19.81
N HIS A 69 -7.91 -21.52 19.80
CA HIS A 69 -6.93 -22.02 20.77
C HIS A 69 -7.20 -21.40 22.16
N ASN A 70 -7.85 -22.21 23.01
CA ASN A 70 -8.09 -21.98 24.43
C ASN A 70 -9.00 -20.79 24.80
N GLY A 71 -10.28 -20.84 24.41
CA GLY A 71 -11.36 -20.19 25.18
C GLY A 71 -11.31 -18.67 25.30
N ALA A 72 -10.54 -17.98 24.46
CA ALA A 72 -10.51 -16.52 24.41
C ALA A 72 -11.87 -15.98 23.95
N THR A 73 -12.64 -15.44 24.90
CA THR A 73 -13.85 -14.67 24.62
C THR A 73 -13.43 -13.28 24.13
N ASP A 74 -13.24 -13.13 22.83
CA ASP A 74 -13.53 -11.93 22.04
C ASP A 74 -13.16 -12.17 20.57
N ASN A 75 -13.60 -11.29 19.67
CA ASN A 75 -13.35 -11.35 18.22
C ASN A 75 -11.89 -11.01 17.83
N ALA A 76 -10.92 -11.59 18.54
CA ALA A 76 -9.51 -11.22 18.48
C ALA A 76 -8.82 -11.80 17.25
N PHE A 77 -8.62 -10.98 16.21
CA PHE A 77 -7.60 -11.24 15.20
C PHE A 77 -6.21 -11.27 15.87
N GLN A 78 -5.43 -12.32 15.60
CA GLN A 78 -4.04 -12.46 16.09
C GLN A 78 -3.07 -12.12 14.96
N ASP A 79 -1.96 -11.43 15.28
CA ASP A 79 -0.90 -11.09 14.34
C ASP A 79 -0.31 -12.39 13.76
N TYR A 80 -0.57 -12.65 12.47
CA TYR A 80 -0.29 -13.94 11.80
C TYR A 80 0.97 -13.90 10.95
N LEU A 81 1.26 -12.77 10.31
CA LEU A 81 2.50 -12.51 9.56
C LEU A 81 2.91 -11.05 9.74
N LYS A 82 4.21 -10.83 9.89
CA LYS A 82 4.84 -9.51 9.86
C LYS A 82 5.76 -9.46 8.65
N VAL A 83 5.48 -8.57 7.71
CA VAL A 83 6.04 -8.59 6.35
C VAL A 83 6.77 -7.28 6.06
N CYS A 84 8.08 -7.32 5.90
CA CYS A 84 8.83 -6.25 5.26
C CYS A 84 8.38 -6.09 3.80
N VAL A 85 8.11 -4.87 3.34
CA VAL A 85 7.67 -4.62 1.96
C VAL A 85 8.41 -3.44 1.32
N LYS A 86 8.76 -3.62 0.04
CA LYS A 86 9.03 -2.55 -0.93
C LYS A 86 7.95 -2.55 -2.00
N THR A 87 7.48 -1.37 -2.41
CA THR A 87 6.40 -1.21 -3.40
C THR A 87 6.69 -0.07 -4.38
N LEU A 88 6.43 -0.30 -5.68
CA LEU A 88 6.62 0.68 -6.76
C LEU A 88 5.54 0.43 -7.83
N ASP A 89 4.81 1.46 -8.26
CA ASP A 89 3.66 1.36 -9.19
C ASP A 89 2.71 0.18 -8.87
N GLY A 90 2.38 0.02 -7.59
CA GLY A 90 1.54 -1.06 -7.09
C GLY A 90 2.15 -2.47 -7.18
N MET A 91 3.37 -2.66 -7.69
CA MET A 91 4.13 -3.91 -7.53
C MET A 91 4.50 -4.08 -6.05
N ILE A 92 4.37 -5.29 -5.51
CA ILE A 92 4.68 -5.60 -4.11
C ILE A 92 5.74 -6.69 -4.07
N ILE A 93 6.89 -6.40 -3.45
CA ILE A 93 7.92 -7.38 -3.09
C ILE A 93 8.09 -7.32 -1.58
N GLY A 94 8.12 -8.47 -0.93
CA GLY A 94 8.28 -8.53 0.52
C GLY A 94 8.91 -9.81 1.04
N SER A 95 9.19 -9.82 2.33
CA SER A 95 9.74 -10.96 3.06
C SER A 95 9.29 -10.93 4.52
N SER A 96 9.48 -12.03 5.24
CA SER A 96 9.40 -12.05 6.70
C SER A 96 10.32 -10.99 7.30
N THR A 97 9.86 -10.27 8.32
CA THR A 97 10.75 -9.49 9.20
C THR A 97 11.73 -10.43 9.93
N PRO A 98 12.92 -9.96 10.34
CA PRO A 98 13.90 -10.80 11.06
C PRO A 98 13.40 -11.32 12.40
N ASP A 99 12.62 -10.52 13.15
CA ASP A 99 11.99 -10.94 14.42
C ASP A 99 11.01 -12.10 14.22
N PHE A 100 10.11 -11.99 13.24
CA PHE A 100 9.18 -13.05 12.87
C PHE A 100 9.92 -14.32 12.42
N ASN A 101 10.92 -14.18 11.55
CA ASN A 101 11.72 -15.32 11.10
C ASN A 101 12.47 -16.01 12.26
N TYR A 102 13.01 -15.24 13.21
CA TYR A 102 13.68 -15.79 14.39
C TYR A 102 12.72 -16.57 15.30
N MET A 103 11.50 -16.06 15.51
CA MET A 103 10.51 -16.70 16.38
C MET A 103 9.86 -17.93 15.73
N GLU A 104 9.45 -17.82 14.46
CA GLU A 104 8.69 -18.87 13.75
C GLU A 104 9.59 -19.85 12.97
N GLN A 105 10.88 -19.55 12.80
CA GLN A 105 11.87 -20.35 12.07
C GLN A 105 11.46 -20.68 10.61
N ASP A 106 10.64 -19.81 10.00
CA ASP A 106 10.03 -20.05 8.68
C ASP A 106 10.03 -18.77 7.82
N ALA A 107 11.23 -18.40 7.35
CA ALA A 107 11.44 -17.30 6.42
C ALA A 107 10.54 -17.43 5.18
N PHE A 108 10.01 -16.32 4.68
CA PHE A 108 9.17 -16.32 3.49
C PHE A 108 9.44 -15.15 2.56
N ILE A 109 9.04 -15.31 1.30
CA ILE A 109 9.07 -14.29 0.26
C ILE A 109 7.65 -14.03 -0.24
N VAL A 110 7.31 -12.75 -0.40
CA VAL A 110 6.05 -12.24 -0.92
C VAL A 110 6.26 -11.65 -2.30
N LYS A 111 5.36 -11.98 -3.23
CA LYS A 111 5.19 -11.27 -4.51
C LYS A 111 3.72 -10.93 -4.70
N GLY A 112 3.42 -9.69 -5.03
CA GLY A 112 2.05 -9.23 -5.20
C GLY A 112 1.89 -8.01 -6.09
N GLN A 113 0.64 -7.60 -6.23
CA GLN A 113 0.23 -6.41 -6.95
C GLN A 113 -1.00 -5.79 -6.27
N TYR A 114 -0.95 -4.47 -6.04
CA TYR A 114 -2.12 -3.66 -5.76
C TYR A 114 -2.76 -3.16 -7.06
N LYS A 115 -4.09 -3.23 -7.14
CA LYS A 115 -4.85 -2.74 -8.30
C LYS A 115 -5.73 -1.56 -7.88
N VAL A 116 -5.21 -0.34 -8.06
CA VAL A 116 -5.85 0.92 -7.64
C VAL A 116 -7.35 0.98 -8.03
N LYS A 117 -7.69 0.73 -9.30
CA LYS A 117 -9.08 0.73 -9.81
C LYS A 117 -10.04 -0.21 -9.06
N HIS A 118 -9.52 -1.24 -8.39
CA HIS A 118 -10.30 -2.24 -7.68
C HIS A 118 -10.13 -2.17 -6.15
N GLY A 119 -9.26 -1.30 -5.63
CA GLY A 119 -8.96 -1.25 -4.20
C GLY A 119 -8.34 -2.55 -3.62
N VAL A 120 -7.78 -3.43 -4.47
CA VAL A 120 -7.46 -4.82 -4.08
C VAL A 120 -5.96 -5.14 -4.23
N ILE A 121 -5.39 -5.64 -3.14
CA ILE A 121 -4.10 -6.34 -3.06
C ILE A 121 -4.30 -7.80 -3.46
N ARG A 122 -3.45 -8.31 -4.37
CA ARG A 122 -3.30 -9.73 -4.67
C ARG A 122 -1.86 -10.13 -4.46
N MET A 123 -1.58 -11.02 -3.52
CA MET A 123 -0.21 -11.48 -3.23
C MET A 123 -0.14 -12.99 -3.04
N GLY A 124 1.01 -13.55 -3.35
CA GLY A 124 1.38 -14.93 -3.04
C GLY A 124 2.57 -14.94 -2.09
N ILE A 125 2.50 -15.79 -1.07
CA ILE A 125 3.56 -15.98 -0.09
C ILE A 125 4.12 -17.39 -0.24
N ARG A 126 5.46 -17.49 -0.31
CA ARG A 126 6.20 -18.76 -0.31
C ARG A 126 7.11 -18.81 0.91
N PHE A 127 6.80 -19.73 1.81
CA PHE A 127 7.55 -20.03 3.01
C PHE A 127 8.66 -21.04 2.70
N GLY A 128 9.74 -21.00 3.47
CA GLY A 128 10.88 -21.90 3.32
C GLY A 128 10.57 -23.33 3.79
N ALA A 129 9.86 -23.48 4.91
CA ALA A 129 9.53 -24.79 5.48
C ALA A 129 8.21 -25.37 4.95
N ARG A 130 7.27 -24.54 4.47
CA ARG A 130 5.92 -25.02 4.05
C ARG A 130 5.88 -25.44 2.59
N GLN A 131 5.39 -26.66 2.33
CA GLN A 131 5.25 -27.19 0.97
C GLN A 131 4.20 -26.49 0.09
N LYS A 132 3.26 -25.73 0.67
CA LYS A 132 2.17 -25.08 -0.08
C LYS A 132 2.32 -23.57 -0.04
N ALA A 133 2.41 -22.96 -1.22
CA ALA A 133 2.30 -21.53 -1.37
C ALA A 133 0.89 -21.05 -0.96
N GLU A 134 0.85 -19.88 -0.32
CA GLU A 134 -0.38 -19.26 0.16
C GLU A 134 -0.77 -18.11 -0.78
N ARG A 135 -2.07 -17.89 -0.98
CA ARG A 135 -2.58 -16.82 -1.86
C ARG A 135 -3.55 -15.92 -1.10
N TYR A 136 -3.33 -14.63 -1.20
CA TYR A 136 -4.11 -13.61 -0.50
C TYR A 136 -4.81 -12.71 -1.52
N VAL A 137 -6.06 -12.37 -1.24
CA VAL A 137 -6.85 -11.37 -1.96
C VAL A 137 -7.50 -10.49 -0.90
N ILE A 138 -7.05 -9.24 -0.79
CA ILE A 138 -7.43 -8.32 0.29
C ILE A 138 -7.87 -7.00 -0.33
N GLY A 139 -9.06 -6.53 0.02
CA GLY A 139 -9.63 -5.27 -0.46
C GLY A 139 -9.65 -4.20 0.63
N LYS A 140 -9.53 -2.94 0.22
CA LYS A 140 -9.83 -1.80 1.09
C LYS A 140 -11.32 -1.80 1.43
N LEU A 141 -11.68 -1.51 2.67
CA LEU A 141 -13.07 -1.21 3.05
C LEU A 141 -13.31 0.30 2.97
N ASP A 142 -14.53 0.71 2.60
CA ASP A 142 -14.85 2.13 2.40
C ASP A 142 -14.91 2.96 3.69
N LEU A 143 -14.94 2.30 4.86
CA LEU A 143 -15.16 2.93 6.17
C LEU A 143 -13.87 3.34 6.90
N ASP A 144 -12.78 2.58 6.74
CA ASP A 144 -11.50 2.85 7.40
C ASP A 144 -10.34 2.79 6.40
N GLY A 145 -9.65 3.92 6.23
CA GLY A 145 -8.63 4.09 5.19
C GLY A 145 -7.38 3.20 5.33
N TYR A 146 -7.20 2.62 6.52
CA TYR A 146 -5.95 2.00 7.01
C TYR A 146 -6.03 0.47 7.09
N GLU A 147 -7.23 -0.12 7.11
CA GLU A 147 -7.44 -1.55 7.20
C GLU A 147 -7.97 -2.15 5.89
N PHE A 148 -7.44 -3.33 5.56
CA PHE A 148 -7.81 -4.11 4.40
C PHE A 148 -8.37 -5.45 4.88
N HIS A 149 -9.51 -5.88 4.33
CA HIS A 149 -10.15 -7.15 4.66
C HIS A 149 -10.16 -8.09 3.46
N GLY A 150 -9.96 -9.39 3.70
CA GLY A 150 -9.72 -10.31 2.61
C GLY A 150 -9.77 -11.78 2.98
N THR A 151 -9.24 -12.59 2.06
CA THR A 151 -9.16 -14.04 2.21
C THR A 151 -7.75 -14.53 1.94
N ARG A 152 -7.34 -15.53 2.74
CA ARG A 152 -6.14 -16.35 2.56
C ARG A 152 -6.59 -17.73 2.06
N LYS A 153 -5.92 -18.24 1.02
CA LYS A 153 -6.17 -19.58 0.47
C LYS A 153 -4.91 -20.45 0.51
N VAL A 154 -5.03 -21.64 1.08
CA VAL A 154 -3.97 -22.66 1.17
C VAL A 154 -4.49 -23.98 0.61
N GLY A 155 -4.07 -24.32 -0.61
CA GLY A 155 -4.63 -25.46 -1.34
C GLY A 155 -6.13 -25.31 -1.60
N LYS A 156 -6.96 -26.08 -0.87
CA LYS A 156 -8.44 -26.01 -0.94
C LYS A 156 -9.08 -25.20 0.19
N THR A 157 -8.36 -24.94 1.28
CA THR A 157 -8.88 -24.23 2.46
C THR A 157 -8.80 -22.72 2.24
N THR A 158 -9.83 -21.99 2.69
CA THR A 158 -9.89 -20.53 2.68
C THR A 158 -10.23 -20.03 4.08
N SER A 159 -9.56 -18.98 4.56
CA SER A 159 -9.85 -18.29 5.83
C SER A 159 -9.92 -16.78 5.61
N SER A 160 -10.61 -16.05 6.49
CA SER A 160 -10.60 -14.58 6.46
C SER A 160 -9.28 -14.06 7.02
N VAL A 161 -8.89 -12.87 6.56
CA VAL A 161 -7.74 -12.11 7.06
C VAL A 161 -8.05 -10.62 7.10
N ARG A 162 -7.41 -9.95 8.05
CA ARG A 162 -7.26 -8.51 8.10
C ARG A 162 -5.80 -8.17 7.78
N MET A 163 -5.56 -7.01 7.20
CA MET A 163 -4.22 -6.48 6.96
C MET A 163 -4.21 -4.98 7.23
N SER A 164 -3.13 -4.51 7.81
CA SER A 164 -2.80 -3.10 7.98
C SER A 164 -1.35 -2.83 7.56
N PHE A 165 -1.02 -1.57 7.35
CA PHE A 165 0.30 -1.14 6.87
C PHE A 165 0.90 -0.08 7.77
N GLN A 166 2.19 -0.24 8.10
CA GLN A 166 3.00 0.74 8.84
C GLN A 166 4.06 1.29 7.89
N GLY A 167 4.37 2.58 8.01
CA GLY A 167 5.24 3.30 7.09
C GLY A 167 6.74 2.97 7.24
N GLU A 168 7.57 3.80 6.59
CA GLU A 168 9.00 3.58 6.47
C GLU A 168 9.74 3.51 7.82
N GLN A 169 9.32 4.26 8.84
CA GLN A 169 9.91 4.15 10.18
C GLN A 169 9.82 2.71 10.72
N ALA A 170 8.64 2.08 10.61
CA ALA A 170 8.46 0.70 11.03
C ALA A 170 9.29 -0.29 10.19
N TYR A 171 9.58 0.02 8.93
CA TYR A 171 10.49 -0.79 8.11
C TYR A 171 11.92 -0.78 8.68
N TYR A 172 12.42 0.36 9.14
CA TYR A 172 13.74 0.44 9.79
C TYR A 172 13.74 -0.16 11.21
N ASP A 173 12.70 0.10 12.00
CA ASP A 173 12.54 -0.48 13.35
C ASP A 173 12.49 -2.02 13.33
N ASN A 174 12.01 -2.60 12.23
CA ASN A 174 11.97 -4.04 12.00
C ASN A 174 13.15 -4.57 11.16
N LEU A 175 14.25 -3.82 11.06
CA LEU A 175 15.50 -4.23 10.40
C LEU A 175 15.29 -4.77 8.97
N CYS A 176 14.31 -4.24 8.23
CA CYS A 176 13.86 -4.86 6.98
C CYS A 176 14.90 -4.90 5.87
N ASP A 177 15.91 -4.02 5.90
CA ASP A 177 17.05 -4.06 4.98
C ASP A 177 17.90 -5.35 5.13
N GLU A 178 17.83 -6.07 6.25
CA GLU A 178 18.48 -7.38 6.40
C GLU A 178 17.78 -8.48 5.60
N SER A 179 16.47 -8.33 5.35
CA SER A 179 15.65 -9.34 4.67
C SER A 179 15.33 -9.00 3.21
N LEU A 180 15.24 -7.72 2.86
CA LEU A 180 14.98 -7.22 1.50
C LEU A 180 16.19 -6.53 0.82
N GLY A 181 17.32 -6.40 1.52
CA GLY A 181 18.41 -5.51 1.11
C GLY A 181 18.02 -4.04 1.26
N ARG A 182 18.99 -3.14 1.06
CA ARG A 182 18.77 -1.68 1.10
C ARG A 182 17.93 -1.19 -0.08
#